data_AF-A0A5N6LD83-F1
#
_entry.id   AF-A0A5N6LD83-F1
#
_cell.length_a   1.000
_cell.length_b   1.000
_cell.length_c   1.000
_cell.angle_alpha   90.00
_cell.angle_beta   90.00
_cell.angle_gamma   90.00
#
_symmetry.space_group_name_H-M   'P 1'
#
loop_
_entity.id
_entity.type
_entity.pdbx_description
1 polymer ?
#
loop_
_entity_poly.entity_id
_entity_poly.type
_entity_poly.pdbx_seq_one_letter_code
_entity_poly.pdbx_strand_id
1 'polypeptide(L)'
;MLQEWIMEQWEKNYYISSIAGANNGSSLVVMSKGTPYSQQSYKVSDSFPFKWINKKWREGFHVTSMATAGTRWGVVMSRNAGFSDQVVELDFLYPSEGIHRRWDNGYRITSTAATWDQAALILSVPRRKPSDETQETLRTSQFPSTHVKEKWAKNLYLACICYGRTVS
;
A
#
# COMPACT_ATOMS: atom_id res chain seq x y z
N MET A 1 -17.55 2.62 17.69
CA MET A 1 -17.58 3.74 16.72
C MET A 1 -16.96 3.38 15.37
N LEU A 2 -15.63 3.42 15.14
CA LEU A 2 -15.05 3.10 13.81
C LEU A 2 -15.19 1.62 13.43
N GLN A 3 -14.86 0.70 14.35
CA GLN A 3 -14.95 -0.74 14.08
C GLN A 3 -16.38 -1.17 13.77
N GLU A 4 -17.36 -0.71 14.55
CA GLU A 4 -18.79 -0.96 14.31
C GLU A 4 -19.22 -0.45 12.93
N TRP A 5 -18.83 0.78 12.57
CA TRP A 5 -19.13 1.34 11.26
C TRP A 5 -18.54 0.49 10.11
N ILE A 6 -17.27 0.05 10.21
CA ILE A 6 -16.66 -0.81 9.20
C ILE A 6 -17.43 -2.13 9.08
N MET A 7 -17.83 -2.73 10.20
CA MET A 7 -18.61 -3.98 10.20
C MET A 7 -19.96 -3.79 9.52
N GLU A 8 -20.69 -2.72 9.84
CA GLU A 8 -21.95 -2.37 9.17
C GLU A 8 -21.79 -2.16 7.65
N GLN A 9 -20.67 -1.58 7.22
CA GLN A 9 -20.38 -1.38 5.80
C GLN A 9 -20.03 -2.70 5.10
N TRP A 10 -19.30 -3.61 5.75
CA TRP A 10 -19.04 -4.95 5.21
C TRP A 10 -20.34 -5.74 4.98
N GLU A 11 -21.31 -5.68 5.90
CA GLU A 11 -22.63 -6.31 5.71
C GLU A 11 -23.39 -5.74 4.49
N LYS A 12 -23.07 -4.49 4.10
CA LYS A 12 -23.63 -3.82 2.92
C LYS A 12 -22.82 -4.06 1.64
N ASN A 13 -21.80 -4.93 1.68
CA ASN A 13 -20.85 -5.23 0.62
C ASN A 13 -19.98 -4.04 0.19
N TYR A 14 -19.74 -3.10 1.11
CA TYR A 14 -18.68 -2.12 0.94
C TYR A 14 -17.39 -2.68 1.53
N TYR A 15 -16.27 -2.48 0.85
CA TYR A 15 -14.95 -2.87 1.32
C TYR A 15 -14.05 -1.64 1.38
N ILE A 16 -13.13 -1.61 2.34
CA ILE A 16 -12.10 -0.57 2.42
C ILE A 16 -11.30 -0.59 1.13
N SER A 17 -11.33 0.52 0.40
CA SER A 17 -10.64 0.71 -0.88
C SER A 17 -9.42 1.61 -0.72
N SER A 18 -9.41 2.48 0.29
CA SER A 18 -8.26 3.31 0.62
C SER A 18 -8.27 3.71 2.09
N ILE A 19 -7.08 3.85 2.66
CA ILE A 19 -6.86 4.45 3.98
C ILE A 19 -5.81 5.54 3.90
N ALA A 20 -5.94 6.55 4.73
CA ALA A 20 -4.96 7.60 4.92
C ALA A 20 -4.87 7.95 6.41
N GLY A 21 -3.73 8.47 6.84
CA GLY A 21 -3.53 8.95 8.19
C GLY A 21 -2.65 10.19 8.23
N ALA A 22 -2.73 10.91 9.34
CA ALA A 22 -2.01 12.13 9.60
C ALA A 22 -1.18 12.02 10.88
N ASN A 23 -0.14 12.85 10.99
CA ASN A 23 0.77 12.86 12.13
C ASN A 23 0.11 13.27 13.46
N ASN A 24 -1.06 13.93 13.41
CA ASN A 24 -1.84 14.27 14.59
C ASN A 24 -2.73 13.11 15.08
N GLY A 25 -2.57 11.91 14.53
CA GLY A 25 -3.36 10.72 14.89
C GLY A 25 -4.71 10.60 14.18
N SER A 26 -5.09 11.58 13.37
CA SER A 26 -6.32 11.49 12.55
C SER A 26 -6.15 10.47 11.43
N SER A 27 -7.25 9.83 11.03
CA SER A 27 -7.27 8.88 9.93
C SER A 27 -8.55 9.00 9.12
N LEU A 28 -8.47 8.58 7.86
CA LEU A 28 -9.58 8.54 6.92
C LEU A 28 -9.66 7.15 6.31
N VAL A 29 -10.88 6.62 6.21
CA VAL A 29 -11.18 5.33 5.58
C VAL A 29 -12.18 5.59 4.47
N VAL A 30 -11.86 5.14 3.26
CA VAL A 30 -12.79 5.11 2.12
C VAL A 30 -13.23 3.67 1.93
N MET A 31 -14.55 3.45 1.89
CA MET A 31 -15.12 2.16 1.55
C MET A 31 -15.94 2.27 0.26
N SER A 32 -15.82 1.28 -0.61
CA SER A 32 -16.43 1.28 -1.94
C SER A 32 -17.14 -0.05 -2.20
N LYS A 33 -18.21 0.01 -2.99
CA LYS A 33 -18.94 -1.16 -3.51
C LYS A 33 -18.52 -1.44 -4.95
N GLY A 34 -18.66 -2.68 -5.41
CA GLY A 34 -18.25 -3.10 -6.76
C GLY A 34 -16.75 -3.38 -6.88
N THR A 35 -16.02 -3.44 -5.76
CA THR A 35 -14.66 -3.96 -5.75
C THR A 35 -14.69 -5.47 -6.05
N PRO A 36 -13.59 -6.06 -6.55
CA PRO A 36 -13.50 -7.52 -6.73
C PRO A 36 -13.32 -8.27 -5.40
N TYR A 37 -13.24 -7.56 -4.26
CA TYR A 37 -12.93 -8.15 -2.96
C TYR A 37 -14.10 -9.00 -2.44
N SER A 38 -13.78 -10.12 -1.78
CA SER A 38 -14.79 -11.02 -1.20
C SER A 38 -14.72 -11.11 0.33
N GLN A 39 -13.51 -11.03 0.90
CA GLN A 39 -13.28 -10.97 2.33
C GLN A 39 -12.20 -9.94 2.62
N GLN A 40 -12.29 -9.26 3.75
CA GLN A 40 -11.32 -8.25 4.14
C GLN A 40 -10.96 -8.39 5.62
N SER A 41 -9.74 -8.00 5.95
CA SER A 41 -9.26 -7.89 7.32
C SER A 41 -8.36 -6.68 7.40
N TYR A 42 -8.38 -5.97 8.53
CA TYR A 42 -7.46 -4.87 8.78
C TYR A 42 -6.75 -5.06 10.12
N LYS A 43 -5.59 -4.41 10.26
CA LYS A 43 -4.87 -4.34 11.53
C LYS A 43 -4.32 -2.93 11.74
N VAL A 44 -4.53 -2.42 12.94
CA VAL A 44 -3.84 -1.23 13.46
C VAL A 44 -2.81 -1.69 14.49
N SER A 45 -1.60 -1.15 14.41
CA SER A 45 -0.47 -1.56 15.25
C SER A 45 0.53 -0.43 15.44
N ASP A 46 1.14 -0.30 16.61
CA ASP A 46 2.21 0.69 16.85
C ASP A 46 3.56 0.30 16.21
N SER A 47 3.63 -0.89 15.59
CA SER A 47 4.78 -1.38 14.82
C SER A 47 4.32 -2.11 13.55
N PHE A 48 5.18 -2.19 12.52
CA PHE A 48 4.83 -2.84 11.27
C PHE A 48 4.42 -4.32 11.49
N PRO A 49 3.19 -4.74 11.15
CA PRO A 49 2.64 -6.01 11.61
C PRO A 49 3.04 -7.21 10.73
N PHE A 50 4.34 -7.42 10.47
CA PHE A 50 4.84 -8.44 9.55
C PHE A 50 4.33 -9.87 9.84
N LYS A 51 4.35 -10.29 11.12
CA LYS A 51 3.86 -11.63 11.53
C LYS A 51 2.37 -11.84 11.17
N TRP A 52 1.56 -10.80 11.28
CA TRP A 52 0.13 -10.86 10.94
C TRP A 52 -0.07 -10.89 9.42
N ILE A 53 0.66 -10.06 8.67
CA ILE A 53 0.64 -10.07 7.20
C ILE A 53 1.01 -11.46 6.68
N ASN A 54 2.10 -12.06 7.18
CA ASN A 54 2.53 -13.39 6.75
C ASN A 54 1.53 -14.50 7.11
N LYS A 55 0.82 -14.38 8.23
CA LYS A 55 -0.31 -15.27 8.53
C LYS A 55 -1.44 -15.08 7.50
N LYS A 56 -1.79 -13.84 7.17
CA LYS A 56 -2.86 -13.51 6.22
C LYS A 56 -2.56 -13.88 4.77
N TRP A 57 -1.31 -13.77 4.31
CA TRP A 57 -0.88 -14.29 3.01
C TRP A 57 -1.14 -15.79 2.88
N ARG A 58 -0.82 -16.58 3.93
CA ARG A 58 -1.12 -18.03 3.96
C ARG A 58 -2.62 -18.34 3.97
N GLU A 59 -3.43 -17.40 4.43
CA GLU A 59 -4.90 -17.46 4.36
C GLU A 59 -5.45 -16.91 3.01
N GLY A 60 -4.60 -16.59 2.04
CA GLY A 60 -5.00 -16.10 0.71
C GLY A 60 -5.40 -14.62 0.63
N PHE A 61 -5.20 -13.86 1.71
CA PHE A 61 -5.38 -12.41 1.71
C PHE A 61 -4.13 -11.73 1.18
N HIS A 62 -4.29 -10.59 0.52
CA HIS A 62 -3.19 -9.76 0.04
C HIS A 62 -3.37 -8.33 0.54
N VAL A 63 -2.28 -7.62 0.84
CA VAL A 63 -2.33 -6.21 1.21
C VAL A 63 -2.90 -5.40 0.04
N THR A 64 -3.94 -4.62 0.31
CA THR A 64 -4.64 -3.80 -0.69
C THR A 64 -4.58 -2.31 -0.37
N SER A 65 -4.32 -1.94 0.88
CA SER A 65 -4.06 -0.56 1.25
C SER A 65 -3.26 -0.50 2.55
N MET A 66 -2.37 0.48 2.66
CA MET A 66 -1.61 0.79 3.87
C MET A 66 -1.56 2.29 4.09
N ALA A 67 -1.56 2.69 5.35
CA ALA A 67 -1.29 4.06 5.76
C ALA A 67 -0.69 4.10 7.16
N THR A 68 -0.19 5.27 7.54
CA THR A 68 0.31 5.54 8.89
C THR A 68 -0.39 6.75 9.47
N ALA A 69 -0.60 6.74 10.79
CA ALA A 69 -1.10 7.88 11.56
C ALA A 69 -0.17 8.08 12.77
N GLY A 70 0.73 9.06 12.68
CA GLY A 70 1.86 9.17 13.60
C GLY A 70 2.78 7.94 13.46
N THR A 71 2.97 7.19 14.53
CA THR A 71 3.77 5.94 14.54
C THR A 71 2.94 4.68 14.27
N ARG A 72 1.61 4.80 14.20
CA ARG A 72 0.71 3.66 14.00
C ARG A 72 0.60 3.29 12.55
N TRP A 73 0.68 1.99 12.28
CA TRP A 73 0.44 1.38 10.98
C TRP A 73 -1.01 0.92 10.87
N GLY A 74 -1.67 1.30 9.79
CA GLY A 74 -2.92 0.70 9.33
C GLY A 74 -2.64 -0.16 8.10
N VAL A 75 -2.99 -1.44 8.15
CA VAL A 75 -2.83 -2.37 7.03
C VAL A 75 -4.18 -3.02 6.75
N VAL A 76 -4.63 -2.93 5.51
CA VAL A 76 -5.84 -3.59 4.99
C VAL A 76 -5.40 -4.71 4.06
N MET A 77 -5.97 -5.89 4.24
CA MET A 77 -5.77 -7.03 3.35
C MET A 77 -7.11 -7.59 2.87
N SER A 78 -7.19 -7.92 1.60
CA SER A 78 -8.41 -8.46 0.97
C SER A 78 -8.13 -9.78 0.25
N ARG A 79 -9.12 -10.67 0.21
CA ARG A 79 -9.18 -11.78 -0.76
C ARG A 79 -9.69 -11.27 -2.10
N ASN A 80 -9.38 -11.99 -3.18
CA ASN A 80 -9.71 -11.62 -4.56
C ASN A 80 -9.14 -10.25 -5.00
N ALA A 81 -7.97 -9.88 -4.47
CA ALA A 81 -7.27 -8.64 -4.81
C ALA A 81 -6.60 -8.65 -6.20
N GLY A 82 -6.67 -9.77 -6.93
CA GLY A 82 -6.05 -9.89 -8.26
C GLY A 82 -4.55 -10.22 -8.25
N PHE A 83 -3.96 -10.51 -7.09
CA PHE A 83 -2.54 -10.85 -6.95
C PHE A 83 -2.32 -12.36 -6.77
N SER A 84 -1.21 -12.87 -7.30
CA SER A 84 -0.76 -14.25 -7.12
C SER A 84 0.29 -14.38 -6.03
N ASP A 85 1.14 -13.36 -5.88
CA ASP A 85 2.20 -13.33 -4.89
C ASP A 85 2.41 -11.89 -4.38
N GLN A 86 2.93 -11.76 -3.17
CA GLN A 86 3.25 -10.49 -2.54
C GLN A 86 4.47 -10.60 -1.64
N VAL A 87 5.31 -9.58 -1.69
CA VAL A 87 6.43 -9.38 -0.77
C VAL A 87 6.37 -7.99 -0.17
N VAL A 88 7.08 -7.81 0.94
CA VAL A 88 7.32 -6.50 1.53
C VAL A 88 8.82 -6.23 1.54
N GLU A 89 9.20 -5.05 1.10
CA GLU A 89 10.52 -4.47 1.37
C GLU A 89 10.32 -3.44 2.50
N LEU A 90 10.88 -3.75 3.67
CA LEU A 90 10.93 -2.85 4.83
C LEU A 90 12.34 -2.31 4.92
N ASP A 91 12.49 -1.00 4.87
CA ASP A 91 13.81 -0.40 4.92
C ASP A 91 13.81 0.90 5.72
N PHE A 92 14.95 1.14 6.39
CA PHE A 92 15.30 2.38 7.06
C PHE A 92 15.98 3.36 6.07
N LEU A 93 16.64 2.82 5.05
CA LEU A 93 17.21 3.53 3.90
C LEU A 93 16.39 3.19 2.65
N TYR A 94 16.66 3.80 1.49
CA TYR A 94 15.82 3.54 0.31
C TYR A 94 16.28 2.26 -0.40
N PRO A 95 15.43 1.23 -0.58
CA PRO A 95 15.87 -0.09 -1.07
C PRO A 95 15.91 -0.15 -2.60
N SER A 96 16.70 0.69 -3.27
CA SER A 96 16.73 0.75 -4.75
C SER A 96 17.05 -0.61 -5.39
N GLU A 97 18.07 -1.31 -4.88
CA GLU A 97 18.49 -2.62 -5.38
C GLU A 97 17.43 -3.70 -5.16
N GLY A 98 16.77 -3.66 -3.99
CA GLY A 98 15.68 -4.57 -3.66
C GLY A 98 14.52 -4.39 -4.64
N ILE A 99 14.10 -3.16 -4.88
CA ILE A 99 13.00 -2.83 -5.79
C ILE A 99 13.31 -3.28 -7.22
N HIS A 100 14.51 -2.97 -7.75
CA HIS A 100 14.90 -3.37 -9.10
C HIS A 100 14.90 -4.89 -9.25
N ARG A 101 15.50 -5.61 -8.30
CA ARG A 101 15.48 -7.08 -8.30
C ARG A 101 14.06 -7.64 -8.26
N ARG A 102 13.13 -7.02 -7.53
CA ARG A 102 11.72 -7.44 -7.52
C ARG A 102 11.04 -7.15 -8.86
N TRP A 103 11.28 -5.99 -9.47
CA TRP A 103 10.75 -5.66 -10.79
C TRP A 103 11.17 -6.65 -11.87
N ASP A 104 12.42 -7.10 -11.87
CA ASP A 104 12.94 -8.13 -12.78
C ASP A 104 12.23 -9.47 -12.61
N ASN A 105 11.73 -9.74 -11.39
CA ASN A 105 10.96 -10.94 -11.06
C ASN A 105 9.44 -10.76 -11.24
N GLY A 106 9.00 -9.70 -11.92
CA GLY A 106 7.60 -9.46 -12.27
C GLY A 106 6.73 -8.90 -11.13
N TYR A 107 7.34 -8.49 -10.03
CA TYR A 107 6.63 -7.77 -8.97
C TYR A 107 6.47 -6.30 -9.34
N ARG A 108 5.45 -5.63 -8.80
CA ARG A 108 5.21 -4.18 -8.94
C ARG A 108 4.78 -3.60 -7.61
N ILE A 109 5.20 -2.38 -7.29
CA ILE A 109 4.79 -1.69 -6.07
C ILE A 109 3.28 -1.40 -6.17
N THR A 110 2.51 -1.89 -5.21
CA THR A 110 1.05 -1.75 -5.19
C THR A 110 0.53 -1.06 -3.94
N SER A 111 1.35 -0.91 -2.90
CA SER A 111 0.99 -0.13 -1.72
C SER A 111 2.26 0.34 -1.02
N THR A 112 2.25 1.58 -0.54
CA THR A 112 3.36 2.18 0.20
C THR A 112 2.83 2.87 1.44
N ALA A 113 3.54 2.76 2.55
CA ALA A 113 3.30 3.57 3.74
C ALA A 113 4.62 3.78 4.49
N ALA A 114 4.74 4.89 5.21
CA ALA A 114 5.96 5.22 5.91
C ALA A 114 5.66 5.94 7.23
N THR A 115 6.48 5.66 8.23
CA THR A 115 6.59 6.45 9.45
C THR A 115 7.81 7.37 9.34
N TRP A 116 8.15 8.04 10.45
CA TRP A 116 9.39 8.82 10.53
C TRP A 116 10.67 7.97 10.53
N ASP A 117 10.55 6.69 10.88
CA ASP A 117 11.67 5.77 11.04
C ASP A 117 11.75 4.72 9.93
N GLN A 118 10.63 4.29 9.35
CA GLN A 118 10.57 3.16 8.43
C GLN A 118 9.71 3.45 7.20
N ALA A 119 10.11 2.92 6.05
CA ALA A 119 9.27 2.83 4.86
C ALA A 119 8.93 1.36 4.58
N ALA A 120 7.68 1.10 4.20
CA ALA A 120 7.21 -0.20 3.77
C ALA A 120 6.66 -0.12 2.35
N LEU A 121 7.22 -0.94 1.46
CA LEU A 121 6.75 -1.12 0.10
C LEU A 121 6.21 -2.53 -0.04
N ILE A 122 4.93 -2.65 -0.36
CA ILE A 122 4.35 -3.91 -0.81
C ILE A 122 4.53 -4.00 -2.31
N LEU A 123 5.15 -5.09 -2.75
CA LEU A 123 5.24 -5.43 -4.16
C LEU A 123 4.44 -6.69 -4.44
N SER A 124 3.66 -6.68 -5.50
CA SER A 124 2.74 -7.77 -5.86
C SER A 124 2.99 -8.25 -7.29
N VAL A 125 2.74 -9.53 -7.53
CA VAL A 125 2.62 -10.08 -8.89
C VAL A 125 1.14 -10.13 -9.26
N PRO A 126 0.69 -9.40 -10.30
CA PRO A 126 -0.70 -9.46 -10.76
C PRO A 126 -0.99 -10.79 -11.45
N ARG A 127 -2.16 -11.38 -11.18
CA ARG A 127 -2.61 -12.63 -11.83
C ARG A 127 -2.81 -12.47 -13.33
N ARG A 128 -3.17 -11.26 -13.76
CA ARG A 128 -3.22 -10.87 -15.18
C ARG A 128 -2.02 -9.99 -15.45
N LYS A 129 -1.06 -10.49 -16.22
CA LYS A 129 0.11 -9.70 -16.59
C LYS A 129 -0.31 -8.56 -17.52
N PRO A 130 -0.09 -7.29 -17.14
CA PRO A 130 -0.25 -6.20 -18.08
C PRO A 130 0.81 -6.32 -19.19
N SER A 131 0.41 -6.00 -20.42
CA SER A 131 1.34 -5.84 -21.52
C SER A 131 2.06 -4.50 -21.35
N ASP A 132 3.36 -4.54 -21.08
CA ASP A 132 4.26 -3.38 -21.03
C ASP A 132 4.02 -2.40 -19.85
N GLU A 133 4.41 -2.83 -18.64
CA GLU A 133 4.31 -2.01 -17.43
C GLU A 133 5.68 -1.51 -16.96
N THR A 134 5.86 -0.19 -17.03
CA THR A 134 7.01 0.55 -16.46
C THR A 134 6.60 1.19 -15.14
N GLN A 135 7.44 1.06 -14.11
CA GLN A 135 7.28 1.73 -12.83
C GLN A 135 8.58 2.44 -12.45
N GLU A 136 8.45 3.62 -11.88
CA GLU A 136 9.56 4.39 -11.33
C GLU A 136 9.21 4.87 -9.92
N THR A 137 10.24 5.17 -9.14
CA THR A 137 10.13 5.65 -7.77
C THR A 137 10.95 6.92 -7.60
N LEU A 138 10.34 7.93 -6.98
CA LEU A 138 10.98 9.19 -6.66
C LEU A 138 10.87 9.44 -5.16
N ARG A 139 12.00 9.78 -4.53
CA ARG A 139 12.06 10.27 -3.17
C ARG A 139 12.52 11.73 -3.19
N THR A 140 11.76 12.61 -2.54
CA THR A 140 12.04 14.06 -2.47
C THR A 140 11.48 14.66 -1.19
N SER A 141 12.09 15.76 -0.73
CA SER A 141 11.66 16.51 0.47
C SER A 141 10.48 17.46 0.21
N GLN A 142 10.23 17.78 -1.06
CA GLN A 142 9.13 18.66 -1.48
C GLN A 142 8.11 17.87 -2.29
N PHE A 143 6.88 18.35 -2.32
CA PHE A 143 5.86 17.72 -3.16
C PHE A 143 6.28 17.77 -4.64
N PRO A 144 6.36 16.63 -5.36
CA PRO A 144 7.03 16.53 -6.66
C PRO A 144 6.19 17.04 -7.85
N SER A 145 5.53 18.20 -7.74
CA SER A 145 4.60 18.71 -8.76
C SER A 145 5.20 18.77 -10.17
N THR A 146 6.42 19.27 -10.32
CA THR A 146 7.09 19.40 -11.63
C THR A 146 7.39 18.02 -12.21
N HIS A 147 8.00 17.13 -11.42
CA HIS A 147 8.34 15.79 -11.87
C HIS A 147 7.11 14.98 -12.27
N VAL A 148 6.01 15.09 -11.51
CA VAL A 148 4.76 14.41 -11.84
C VAL A 148 4.22 14.86 -13.20
N LYS A 149 4.24 16.17 -13.49
CA LYS A 149 3.80 16.70 -14.81
C LYS A 149 4.69 16.20 -15.95
N GLU A 150 6.01 16.15 -15.75
CA GLU A 150 6.94 15.60 -16.74
C GLU A 150 6.69 14.11 -17.02
N LYS A 151 6.37 13.33 -15.98
CA LYS A 151 6.08 11.89 -16.10
C LYS A 151 4.72 11.63 -16.75
N TRP A 152 3.71 12.46 -16.49
CA TRP A 152 2.44 12.40 -17.22
C TRP A 152 2.63 12.59 -18.74
N ALA A 153 3.50 13.50 -19.17
CA ALA A 153 3.82 13.69 -20.59
C ALA A 153 4.50 12.46 -21.24
N LYS A 154 4.97 11.50 -20.43
CA LYS A 154 5.58 10.23 -20.85
C LYS A 154 4.64 9.03 -20.61
N ASN A 155 3.35 9.26 -20.40
CA ASN A 155 2.35 8.23 -20.09
C ASN A 155 2.60 7.45 -18.78
N LEU A 156 3.32 8.05 -17.82
CA LEU A 156 3.52 7.49 -16.48
C LEU A 156 2.61 8.20 -15.49
N TYR A 157 1.93 7.44 -14.63
CA TYR A 157 0.96 7.97 -13.67
C TYR A 157 1.35 7.65 -12.22
N LEU A 158 0.77 8.37 -11.27
CA LEU A 158 0.98 8.11 -9.84
C LEU A 158 0.25 6.83 -9.42
N ALA A 159 1.01 5.81 -9.06
CA ALA A 159 0.47 4.56 -8.51
C ALA A 159 0.34 4.62 -6.98
N CYS A 160 1.34 5.18 -6.30
CA CYS A 160 1.40 5.27 -4.84
C CYS A 160 2.08 6.56 -4.40
N ILE A 161 1.71 7.05 -3.22
CA ILE A 161 2.40 8.14 -2.54
C ILE A 161 2.35 7.89 -1.04
N CYS A 162 3.46 8.11 -0.36
CA CYS A 162 3.50 8.17 1.10
C CYS A 162 4.47 9.26 1.55
N TYR A 163 4.19 9.84 2.71
CA TYR A 163 5.06 10.78 3.38
C TYR A 163 5.77 10.09 4.54
N GLY A 164 7.06 10.34 4.67
CA GLY A 164 7.91 9.81 5.74
C GLY A 164 9.25 10.54 5.72
N ARG A 165 10.20 10.11 6.55
CA ARG A 165 11.52 10.77 6.58
C ARG A 165 12.20 10.63 5.22
N THR A 166 12.76 11.72 4.72
CA THR A 166 13.75 11.72 3.65
C THR A 166 15.13 11.73 4.31
N VAL A 167 16.02 10.80 3.95
CA VAL A 167 17.44 10.99 4.28
C VAL A 167 17.91 12.11 3.35
N SER A 168 18.22 13.25 3.95
CA SER A 168 19.05 14.31 3.36
C SER A 168 20.47 13.81 3.19
#